data_AF-R9SNN8-F1
#
_entry.id   AF-R9SNN8-F1
#
_cell.length_a   1.000
_cell.length_b   1.000
_cell.length_c   1.000
_cell.angle_alpha   90.00
_cell.angle_beta   90.00
_cell.angle_gamma   90.00
#
_symmetry.space_group_name_H-M   'P 1'
#
loop_
_entity.id
_entity.type
_entity.pdbx_description
1 polymer ?
#
loop_
_entity_poly.entity_id
_entity_poly.type
_entity_poly.pdbx_seq_one_letter_code
_entity_poly.pdbx_strand_id
1 'polypeptide(L)'
;MDSKIANLLGCSFKPIVLVKTNEKPDGAIGPKSNKGRSCIMSYLNKVIFDRQTVVFEKNTTSCNGGLTGLGFGNGFKEGEPGIDIYASFLSTGLKDAKDKKNYQKFCSEKPPAVRDMFECGERIYSNYNQAYEFMDKKVPIYNNPEKYVVFKPFEDLKDGEIADSIIFIVNPMELSVLLQFDTSLRDEVNHVMTPQSSACQSIGIYVFDEAEKEDSHGVLGLLDLAGRRAMKEPIKSQYFTFAIPWKLYLKYLDNMECSYLDGPVWKSMRK
;
A
#
# COMPACT_ATOMS: atom_id res chain seq x y z
N MET A 1 -13.55 2.32 -18.59
CA MET A 1 -13.51 3.80 -18.46
C MET A 1 -12.07 4.30 -18.42
N ASP A 2 -11.77 5.56 -18.77
CA ASP A 2 -10.42 6.13 -18.58
C ASP A 2 -10.44 7.20 -17.48
N SER A 3 -9.37 7.29 -16.67
CA SER A 3 -9.27 8.27 -15.58
C SER A 3 -8.93 9.66 -16.12
N LYS A 4 -9.88 10.60 -16.01
CA LYS A 4 -9.69 11.99 -16.47
C LYS A 4 -8.53 12.68 -15.76
N ILE A 5 -8.38 12.49 -14.45
CA ILE A 5 -7.25 13.01 -13.67
C ILE A 5 -5.91 12.46 -14.19
N ALA A 6 -5.82 11.15 -14.42
CA ALA A 6 -4.59 10.54 -14.95
C ALA A 6 -4.24 11.06 -16.35
N ASN A 7 -5.25 11.33 -17.19
CA ASN A 7 -5.07 11.92 -18.51
C ASN A 7 -4.58 13.38 -18.44
N LEU A 8 -5.09 14.18 -17.49
CA LEU A 8 -4.60 15.54 -17.25
C LEU A 8 -3.16 15.56 -16.71
N LEU A 9 -2.82 14.59 -15.86
CA LEU A 9 -1.44 14.37 -15.40
C LEU A 9 -0.51 13.77 -16.46
N GLY A 10 -1.04 13.23 -17.56
CA GLY A 10 -0.21 12.53 -18.54
C GLY A 10 0.59 11.37 -17.93
N CYS A 11 0.00 10.65 -16.96
CA CYS A 11 0.69 9.60 -16.23
C CYS A 11 1.27 8.53 -17.16
N SER A 12 2.52 8.14 -16.94
CA SER A 12 3.15 7.03 -17.67
C SER A 12 2.48 5.67 -17.37
N PHE A 13 1.85 5.55 -16.20
CA PHE A 13 1.10 4.38 -15.78
C PHE A 13 -0.35 4.74 -15.50
N LYS A 14 -1.28 4.00 -16.12
CA LYS A 14 -2.70 4.13 -15.78
C LYS A 14 -2.93 3.73 -14.31
N PRO A 15 -3.81 4.44 -13.59
CA PRO A 15 -4.12 4.10 -12.20
C PRO A 15 -4.77 2.71 -12.11
N ILE A 16 -4.75 2.18 -10.90
CA ILE A 16 -5.46 0.97 -10.50
C ILE A 16 -6.43 1.31 -9.38
N VAL A 17 -7.40 0.45 -9.13
CA VAL A 17 -8.37 0.61 -8.03
C VAL A 17 -8.29 -0.56 -7.07
N LEU A 18 -8.67 -0.31 -5.83
CA LEU A 18 -8.96 -1.33 -4.82
C LEU A 18 -10.48 -1.39 -4.61
N VAL A 19 -11.02 -2.61 -4.60
CA VAL A 19 -12.43 -2.89 -4.31
C VAL A 19 -12.52 -4.02 -3.28
N LYS A 20 -13.27 -3.81 -2.20
CA LYS A 20 -13.69 -4.82 -1.25
C LYS A 20 -15.02 -5.41 -1.72
N THR A 21 -15.12 -6.74 -1.76
CA THR A 21 -16.32 -7.42 -2.27
C THR A 21 -16.47 -8.83 -1.71
N ASN A 22 -17.70 -9.34 -1.70
CA ASN A 22 -17.99 -10.74 -1.40
C ASN A 22 -17.95 -11.64 -2.64
N GLU A 23 -17.86 -11.06 -3.83
CA GLU A 23 -17.83 -11.77 -5.10
C GLU A 23 -16.41 -11.81 -5.64
N LYS A 24 -15.89 -13.03 -5.89
CA LYS A 24 -14.57 -13.19 -6.51
C LYS A 24 -14.70 -12.84 -8.00
N PRO A 25 -13.94 -11.88 -8.54
CA PRO A 25 -14.03 -11.54 -9.96
C PRO A 25 -13.57 -12.70 -10.85
N ASP A 26 -14.28 -12.90 -11.95
CA ASP A 26 -13.94 -13.90 -12.96
C ASP A 26 -12.55 -13.64 -13.55
N GLY A 27 -11.77 -14.71 -13.73
CA GLY A 27 -10.41 -14.61 -14.27
C GLY A 27 -9.38 -13.92 -13.37
N ALA A 28 -9.76 -13.49 -12.15
CA ALA A 28 -8.82 -12.89 -11.21
C ALA A 28 -7.76 -13.90 -10.76
N ILE A 29 -6.50 -13.46 -10.75
CA ILE A 29 -5.39 -14.26 -10.19
C ILE A 29 -5.15 -13.86 -8.74
N GLY A 30 -4.53 -14.73 -7.96
CA GLY A 30 -4.18 -14.42 -6.57
C GLY A 30 -3.29 -15.49 -5.96
N PRO A 31 -2.87 -15.31 -4.71
CA PRO A 31 -2.23 -16.37 -3.95
C PRO A 31 -3.13 -17.61 -3.90
N LYS A 32 -2.55 -18.79 -4.15
CA LYS A 32 -3.28 -20.07 -4.11
C LYS A 32 -3.23 -20.75 -2.75
N SER A 33 -2.33 -20.32 -1.87
CA SER A 33 -2.15 -20.88 -0.54
C SER A 33 -1.48 -19.86 0.38
N ASN A 34 -1.74 -19.97 1.68
CA ASN A 34 -1.01 -19.24 2.73
C ASN A 34 0.43 -19.71 2.95
N LYS A 35 0.94 -20.63 2.12
CA LYS A 35 2.32 -21.12 2.14
C LYS A 35 3.12 -20.47 1.01
N GLY A 36 4.35 -20.09 1.31
CA GLY A 36 5.30 -19.55 0.34
C GLY A 36 5.32 -18.03 0.24
N ARG A 37 6.13 -17.52 -0.71
CA ARG A 37 6.35 -16.09 -0.92
C ARG A 37 5.30 -15.52 -1.89
N SER A 38 4.21 -14.98 -1.35
CA SER A 38 3.24 -14.18 -2.12
C SER A 38 3.25 -12.73 -1.62
N CYS A 39 4.02 -11.86 -2.28
CA CYS A 39 4.04 -10.44 -1.97
C CYS A 39 2.94 -9.70 -2.73
N ILE A 40 2.12 -8.91 -2.02
CA ILE A 40 1.06 -8.08 -2.62
C ILE A 40 1.65 -7.17 -3.70
N MET A 41 2.79 -6.52 -3.42
CA MET A 41 3.45 -5.63 -4.38
C MET A 41 3.91 -6.36 -5.65
N SER A 42 4.37 -7.62 -5.52
CA SER A 42 4.71 -8.42 -6.70
C SER A 42 3.50 -8.71 -7.59
N TYR A 43 2.33 -8.93 -6.99
CA TYR A 43 1.07 -9.03 -7.74
C TYR A 43 0.60 -7.68 -8.28
N LEU A 44 0.85 -6.55 -7.60
CA LEU A 44 0.55 -5.23 -8.17
C LEU A 44 1.29 -4.96 -9.48
N ASN A 45 2.50 -5.51 -9.68
CA ASN A 45 3.12 -5.45 -11.01
C ASN A 45 2.23 -6.08 -12.10
N LYS A 46 1.46 -7.14 -11.79
CA LYS A 46 0.52 -7.76 -12.72
C LYS A 46 -0.66 -6.84 -13.04
N VAL A 47 -1.16 -6.12 -12.04
CA VAL A 47 -2.23 -5.14 -12.25
C VAL A 47 -1.74 -3.94 -13.05
N ILE A 48 -0.55 -3.42 -12.73
CA ILE A 48 -0.01 -2.20 -13.32
C ILE A 48 0.50 -2.45 -14.75
N PHE A 49 1.33 -3.47 -14.96
CA PHE A 49 1.97 -3.72 -16.27
C PHE A 49 1.13 -4.64 -17.16
N ASP A 50 0.60 -5.72 -16.60
CA ASP A 50 -0.06 -6.77 -17.38
C ASP A 50 -1.59 -6.54 -17.45
N ARG A 51 -2.09 -5.47 -16.79
CA ARG A 51 -3.52 -5.13 -16.63
C ARG A 51 -4.38 -6.31 -16.19
N GLN A 52 -3.82 -7.17 -15.33
CA GLN A 52 -4.49 -8.36 -14.83
C GLN A 52 -5.14 -8.08 -13.48
N THR A 53 -6.44 -8.33 -13.35
CA THR A 53 -7.14 -8.28 -12.06
C THR A 53 -6.56 -9.30 -11.07
N VAL A 54 -6.28 -8.83 -9.85
CA VAL A 54 -5.74 -9.60 -8.74
C VAL A 54 -6.70 -9.60 -7.57
N VAL A 55 -6.86 -10.73 -6.90
CA VAL A 55 -7.70 -10.89 -5.71
C VAL A 55 -6.92 -11.51 -4.54
N PHE A 56 -7.19 -11.00 -3.35
CA PHE A 56 -6.68 -11.49 -2.08
C PHE A 56 -7.83 -11.88 -1.14
N GLU A 57 -7.59 -12.89 -0.33
CA GLU A 57 -8.47 -13.30 0.78
C GLU A 57 -7.62 -13.70 1.99
N LYS A 58 -8.23 -13.68 3.18
CA LYS A 58 -7.54 -13.99 4.45
C LYS A 58 -6.81 -15.34 4.41
N ASN A 59 -7.44 -16.38 3.86
CA ASN A 59 -6.94 -17.75 3.93
C ASN A 59 -5.78 -18.07 2.98
N THR A 60 -5.52 -17.24 1.97
CA THR A 60 -4.43 -17.46 1.00
C THR A 60 -3.31 -16.42 1.11
N THR A 61 -3.53 -15.34 1.86
CA THR A 61 -2.51 -14.32 2.10
C THR A 61 -1.51 -14.81 3.16
N SER A 62 -0.25 -15.03 2.78
CA SER A 62 0.77 -15.62 3.67
C SER A 62 1.58 -14.60 4.48
N CYS A 63 1.63 -13.34 4.07
CA CYS A 63 2.41 -12.31 4.74
C CYS A 63 1.57 -11.65 5.84
N ASN A 64 2.00 -11.70 7.10
CA ASN A 64 1.27 -11.07 8.22
C ASN A 64 1.13 -9.56 8.06
N GLY A 65 2.18 -8.88 7.57
CA GLY A 65 2.08 -7.46 7.20
C GLY A 65 1.11 -7.21 6.04
N GLY A 66 0.94 -8.18 5.14
CA GLY A 66 -0.06 -8.14 4.07
C GLY A 66 -1.48 -8.42 4.55
N LEU A 67 -1.68 -9.36 5.48
CA LEU A 67 -2.95 -9.60 6.14
C LEU A 67 -3.45 -8.34 6.84
N THR A 68 -2.58 -7.75 7.68
CA THR A 68 -2.86 -6.46 8.32
C THR A 68 -3.08 -5.38 7.28
N GLY A 69 -2.20 -5.26 6.27
CA GLY A 69 -2.26 -4.21 5.26
C GLY A 69 -3.51 -4.21 4.40
N LEU A 70 -4.13 -5.37 4.15
CA LEU A 70 -5.38 -5.50 3.41
C LEU A 70 -6.62 -5.49 4.32
N GLY A 71 -6.47 -5.36 5.64
CA GLY A 71 -7.60 -5.29 6.58
C GLY A 71 -8.20 -6.65 6.94
N PHE A 72 -7.42 -7.73 6.93
CA PHE A 72 -7.88 -9.08 7.32
C PHE A 72 -7.64 -9.42 8.81
N GLY A 73 -7.52 -8.41 9.67
CA GLY A 73 -7.21 -8.54 11.10
C GLY A 73 -5.77 -8.16 11.46
N ASN A 74 -5.37 -8.40 12.70
CA ASN A 74 -4.01 -8.10 13.16
C ASN A 74 -3.08 -9.29 12.91
N GLY A 75 -2.52 -9.36 11.70
CA GLY A 75 -1.59 -10.44 11.33
C GLY A 75 -0.34 -10.53 12.20
N PHE A 76 0.09 -9.44 12.84
CA PHE A 76 1.27 -9.48 13.73
C PHE A 76 0.96 -10.16 15.06
N LYS A 77 -0.28 -10.05 15.56
CA LYS A 77 -0.72 -10.70 16.82
C LYS A 77 -1.30 -12.09 16.58
N GLU A 78 -2.13 -12.24 15.57
CA GLU A 78 -2.88 -13.46 15.27
C GLU A 78 -2.05 -14.48 14.48
N GLY A 79 -1.05 -14.01 13.73
CA GLY A 79 -0.24 -14.85 12.86
C GLY A 79 1.08 -15.29 13.49
N GLU A 80 1.51 -16.51 13.16
CA GLU A 80 2.85 -17.00 13.45
C GLU A 80 3.91 -16.19 12.66
N PRO A 81 5.09 -15.89 13.23
CA PRO A 81 5.62 -16.34 14.53
C PRO A 81 5.26 -15.42 15.73
N GLY A 82 4.30 -14.51 15.57
CA GLY A 82 3.86 -13.58 16.61
C GLY A 82 4.65 -12.28 16.73
N ILE A 83 4.03 -11.31 17.40
CA ILE A 83 4.46 -9.91 17.44
C ILE A 83 5.85 -9.71 18.04
N ASP A 84 6.27 -10.54 19.01
CA ASP A 84 7.58 -10.42 19.65
C ASP A 84 8.73 -10.74 18.67
N ILE A 85 8.53 -11.73 17.79
CA ILE A 85 9.49 -12.08 16.74
C ILE A 85 9.52 -10.99 15.67
N TYR A 86 8.36 -10.46 15.27
CA TYR A 86 8.31 -9.33 14.32
C TYR A 86 8.95 -8.06 14.89
N ALA A 87 8.73 -7.75 16.16
CA ALA A 87 9.28 -6.55 16.78
C ALA A 87 10.81 -6.63 16.83
N SER A 88 11.35 -7.82 17.07
CA SER A 88 12.79 -8.08 17.01
C SER A 88 13.31 -7.98 15.56
N PHE A 89 12.61 -8.58 14.60
CA PHE A 89 12.99 -8.57 13.18
C PHE A 89 12.97 -7.17 12.56
N LEU A 90 11.92 -6.38 12.79
CA LEU A 90 11.80 -5.04 12.21
C LEU A 90 12.68 -4.00 12.92
N SER A 91 13.34 -4.37 14.03
CA SER A 91 14.29 -3.52 14.75
C SER A 91 15.73 -4.01 14.58
N THR A 92 16.44 -4.32 15.67
CA THR A 92 17.87 -4.61 15.69
C THR A 92 18.18 -6.12 15.82
N GLY A 93 17.19 -6.98 15.54
CA GLY A 93 17.34 -8.43 15.52
C GLY A 93 17.72 -9.00 16.89
N LEU A 94 18.74 -9.87 16.93
CA LEU A 94 19.20 -10.55 18.14
C LEU A 94 19.71 -9.59 19.23
N LYS A 95 20.15 -8.38 18.83
CA LYS A 95 20.74 -7.41 19.75
C LYS A 95 19.76 -7.03 20.86
N ASP A 96 18.53 -6.65 20.48
CA ASP A 96 17.50 -6.14 21.40
C ASP A 96 16.24 -7.03 21.46
N ALA A 97 16.30 -8.27 20.98
CA ALA A 97 15.19 -9.21 21.10
C ALA A 97 14.78 -9.42 22.57
N LYS A 98 13.47 -9.30 22.85
CA LYS A 98 12.91 -9.49 24.20
C LYS A 98 13.19 -10.88 24.77
N ASP A 99 12.97 -11.93 23.98
CA ASP A 99 13.40 -13.29 24.28
C ASP A 99 14.48 -13.71 23.28
N LYS A 100 15.74 -13.50 23.68
CA LYS A 100 16.91 -13.81 22.83
C LYS A 100 17.01 -15.29 22.50
N LYS A 101 16.64 -16.20 23.41
CA LYS A 101 16.74 -17.65 23.18
C LYS A 101 15.74 -18.08 22.13
N ASN A 102 14.49 -17.64 22.27
CA ASN A 102 13.45 -17.94 21.30
C ASN A 102 13.74 -17.31 19.93
N TYR A 103 14.18 -16.04 19.90
CA TYR A 103 14.53 -15.37 18.65
C TYR A 103 15.73 -16.01 17.96
N GLN A 104 16.76 -16.43 18.72
CA GLN A 104 17.92 -17.15 18.17
C GLN A 104 17.51 -18.48 17.54
N LYS A 105 16.61 -19.24 18.19
CA LYS A 105 16.05 -20.46 17.60
C LYS A 105 15.35 -20.14 16.28
N PHE A 106 14.47 -19.14 16.26
CA PHE A 106 13.78 -18.70 15.04
C PHE A 106 14.75 -18.34 13.90
N CYS A 107 15.84 -17.61 14.21
CA CYS A 107 16.89 -17.28 13.24
C CYS A 107 17.62 -18.52 12.71
N SER A 108 17.93 -19.48 13.60
CA SER A 108 18.67 -20.70 13.23
C SER A 108 17.91 -21.58 12.21
N GLU A 109 16.59 -21.56 12.27
CA GLU A 109 15.69 -22.29 11.36
C GLU A 109 15.57 -21.61 9.98
N LYS A 110 16.12 -20.40 9.80
CA LYS A 110 16.10 -19.71 8.50
C LYS A 110 17.18 -20.25 7.56
N PRO A 111 16.92 -20.25 6.24
CA PRO A 111 17.94 -20.58 5.25
C PRO A 111 19.18 -19.70 5.42
N PRO A 112 20.40 -20.24 5.27
CA PRO A 112 21.64 -19.49 5.46
C PRO A 112 21.68 -18.18 4.67
N ALA A 113 21.19 -18.19 3.42
CA ALA A 113 21.19 -17.03 2.53
C ALA A 113 20.38 -15.81 3.02
N VAL A 114 19.51 -15.98 4.02
CA VAL A 114 18.71 -14.88 4.59
C VAL A 114 18.88 -14.76 6.10
N ARG A 115 19.71 -15.59 6.73
CA ARG A 115 19.81 -15.65 8.19
C ARG A 115 20.31 -14.34 8.79
N ASP A 116 21.35 -13.76 8.21
CA ASP A 116 21.95 -12.50 8.67
C ASP A 116 20.94 -11.35 8.71
N MET A 117 19.99 -11.33 7.77
CA MET A 117 18.90 -10.35 7.74
C MET A 117 18.01 -10.45 8.98
N PHE A 118 17.73 -11.66 9.46
CA PHE A 118 16.97 -11.85 10.69
C PHE A 118 17.83 -11.59 11.93
N GLU A 119 19.07 -12.06 11.96
CA GLU A 119 19.96 -11.86 13.10
C GLU A 119 20.27 -10.37 13.36
N CYS A 120 20.45 -9.59 12.30
CA CYS A 120 20.72 -8.15 12.37
C CYS A 120 19.46 -7.28 12.48
N GLY A 121 18.30 -7.84 12.13
CA GLY A 121 17.05 -7.11 11.90
C GLY A 121 17.07 -6.19 10.66
N GLU A 122 15.90 -5.76 10.22
CA GLU A 122 15.73 -4.82 9.10
C GLU A 122 16.00 -3.36 9.50
N ARG A 123 16.07 -3.06 10.81
CA ARG A 123 16.38 -1.74 11.36
C ARG A 123 15.42 -0.65 10.87
N ILE A 124 14.16 -1.01 10.65
CA ILE A 124 13.07 -0.06 10.38
C ILE A 124 12.80 0.75 11.66
N TYR A 125 12.86 0.09 12.82
CA TYR A 125 12.75 0.72 14.13
C TYR A 125 14.10 0.70 14.86
N SER A 126 14.35 1.70 15.69
CA SER A 126 15.63 1.82 16.39
C SER A 126 15.79 0.79 17.52
N ASN A 127 14.70 0.24 18.04
CA ASN A 127 14.70 -0.81 19.06
C ASN A 127 13.39 -1.63 19.08
N TYR A 128 13.42 -2.75 19.81
CA TYR A 128 12.29 -3.67 19.97
C TYR A 128 11.02 -2.99 20.51
N ASN A 129 11.13 -2.14 21.54
CA ASN A 129 9.95 -1.52 22.16
C ASN A 129 9.21 -0.59 21.19
N GLN A 130 9.94 0.19 20.39
CA GLN A 130 9.35 1.03 19.35
C GLN A 130 8.62 0.21 18.30
N ALA A 131 9.24 -0.88 17.81
CA ALA A 131 8.63 -1.77 16.83
C ALA A 131 7.36 -2.44 17.39
N TYR A 132 7.43 -2.94 18.63
CA TYR A 132 6.30 -3.56 19.31
C TYR A 132 5.16 -2.57 19.50
N GLU A 133 5.42 -1.41 20.10
CA GLU A 133 4.40 -0.41 20.38
C GLU A 133 3.72 0.06 19.09
N PHE A 134 4.50 0.22 18.01
CA PHE A 134 3.94 0.59 16.72
C PHE A 134 2.93 -0.46 16.21
N MET A 135 3.34 -1.73 16.12
CA MET A 135 2.47 -2.81 15.63
C MET A 135 1.30 -3.14 16.57
N ASP A 136 1.47 -2.91 17.88
CA ASP A 136 0.48 -3.22 18.91
C ASP A 136 -0.61 -2.14 19.00
N LYS A 137 -0.22 -0.86 18.87
CA LYS A 137 -1.06 0.28 19.23
C LYS A 137 -1.23 1.35 18.15
N LYS A 138 -0.31 1.47 17.19
CA LYS A 138 -0.28 2.60 16.24
C LYS A 138 -0.70 2.24 14.83
N VAL A 139 -0.57 0.97 14.43
CA VAL A 139 -1.08 0.49 13.14
C VAL A 139 -2.61 0.40 13.18
N PRO A 140 -3.34 1.03 12.25
CA PRO A 140 -4.78 0.83 12.12
C PRO A 140 -5.11 -0.63 11.87
N ILE A 141 -6.06 -1.20 12.62
CA ILE A 141 -6.47 -2.60 12.48
C ILE A 141 -7.90 -2.66 11.99
N TYR A 142 -8.08 -3.31 10.84
CA TYR A 142 -9.38 -3.55 10.23
C TYR A 142 -9.70 -5.03 10.21
N ASN A 143 -10.98 -5.33 10.32
CA ASN A 143 -11.56 -6.63 9.99
C ASN A 143 -12.62 -6.38 8.90
N ASN A 144 -12.20 -6.41 7.64
CA ASN A 144 -13.10 -6.17 6.52
C ASN A 144 -14.27 -7.16 6.59
N PRO A 145 -15.52 -6.68 6.48
CA PRO A 145 -16.68 -7.56 6.41
C PRO A 145 -16.72 -8.32 5.08
N GLU A 146 -16.12 -7.77 4.02
CA GLU A 146 -16.02 -8.42 2.72
C GLU A 146 -14.94 -9.50 2.66
N LYS A 147 -15.25 -10.59 1.95
CA LYS A 147 -14.35 -11.74 1.81
C LYS A 147 -13.09 -11.44 1.00
N TYR A 148 -13.19 -10.56 0.01
CA TYR A 148 -12.13 -10.33 -0.98
C TYR A 148 -11.69 -8.87 -1.01
N VAL A 149 -10.38 -8.68 -1.18
CA VAL A 149 -9.78 -7.40 -1.57
C VAL A 149 -9.23 -7.57 -2.98
N VAL A 150 -9.75 -6.79 -3.91
CA VAL A 150 -9.47 -6.88 -5.35
C VAL A 150 -8.71 -5.65 -5.79
N PHE A 151 -7.57 -5.86 -6.46
CA PHE A 151 -6.89 -4.82 -7.22
C PHE A 151 -7.13 -5.06 -8.70
N LYS A 152 -7.59 -4.03 -9.41
CA LYS A 152 -7.82 -4.12 -10.86
C LYS A 152 -7.45 -2.83 -11.59
N PRO A 153 -7.16 -2.91 -12.90
CA PRO A 153 -7.11 -1.74 -13.77
C PRO A 153 -8.31 -0.81 -13.56
N PHE A 154 -8.09 0.50 -13.54
CA PHE A 154 -9.19 1.46 -13.44
C PHE A 154 -10.22 1.27 -14.56
N GLU A 155 -9.76 0.93 -15.77
CA GLU A 155 -10.62 0.70 -16.93
C GLU A 155 -11.54 -0.52 -16.82
N ASP A 156 -11.23 -1.45 -15.92
CA ASP A 156 -12.02 -2.66 -15.63
C ASP A 156 -13.09 -2.43 -14.55
N LEU A 157 -13.20 -1.21 -14.01
CA LEU A 157 -14.29 -0.84 -13.11
C LEU A 157 -15.61 -0.86 -13.91
N LYS A 158 -16.60 -1.63 -13.42
CA LYS A 158 -17.90 -1.76 -14.09
C LYS A 158 -18.74 -0.50 -13.90
N ASP A 159 -19.69 -0.28 -14.81
CA ASP A 159 -20.65 0.83 -14.67
C ASP A 159 -21.44 0.70 -13.35
N GLY A 160 -21.45 1.78 -12.57
CA GLY A 160 -22.08 1.82 -11.25
C GLY A 160 -21.29 1.14 -10.12
N GLU A 161 -20.14 0.51 -10.42
CA GLU A 161 -19.26 -0.03 -9.40
C GLU A 161 -18.51 1.10 -8.68
N ILE A 162 -18.57 1.10 -7.34
CA ILE A 162 -17.90 2.06 -6.48
C ILE A 162 -16.63 1.39 -5.96
N ALA A 163 -15.47 1.97 -6.24
CA ALA A 163 -14.22 1.50 -5.64
C ALA A 163 -14.07 2.04 -4.22
N ASP A 164 -13.22 1.40 -3.42
CA ASP A 164 -12.84 1.90 -2.10
C ASP A 164 -11.74 2.95 -2.20
N SER A 165 -10.79 2.73 -3.11
CA SER A 165 -9.71 3.66 -3.38
C SER A 165 -9.20 3.56 -4.80
N ILE A 166 -8.57 4.65 -5.24
CA ILE A 166 -7.78 4.71 -6.47
C ILE A 166 -6.31 4.91 -6.09
N ILE A 167 -5.42 4.24 -6.80
CA ILE A 167 -3.98 4.24 -6.57
C ILE A 167 -3.31 4.73 -7.85
N PHE A 168 -2.72 5.92 -7.77
CA PHE A 168 -1.88 6.47 -8.83
C PHE A 168 -0.44 5.98 -8.67
N ILE A 169 0.21 5.72 -9.80
CA ILE A 169 1.64 5.39 -9.85
C ILE A 169 2.34 6.61 -10.45
N VAL A 170 3.00 7.39 -9.60
CA VAL A 170 3.42 8.76 -9.96
C VAL A 170 4.91 8.97 -9.80
N ASN A 171 5.51 9.68 -10.75
CA ASN A 171 6.86 10.22 -10.61
C ASN A 171 6.84 11.52 -9.75
N PRO A 172 8.01 12.09 -9.37
CA PRO A 172 8.04 13.29 -8.54
C PRO A 172 7.31 14.52 -9.11
N MET A 173 7.30 14.67 -10.45
CA MET A 173 6.61 15.79 -11.11
C MET A 173 5.10 15.61 -11.06
N GLU A 174 4.60 14.44 -11.44
CA GLU A 174 3.18 14.09 -11.38
C GLU A 174 2.65 14.19 -9.95
N LEU A 175 3.43 13.73 -8.96
CA LEU A 175 3.12 13.89 -7.55
C LEU A 175 3.02 15.36 -7.16
N SER A 176 4.00 16.19 -7.54
CA SER A 176 3.99 17.63 -7.21
C SER A 176 2.73 18.33 -7.74
N VAL A 177 2.29 17.99 -8.95
CA VAL A 177 1.06 18.54 -9.56
C VAL A 177 -0.17 18.09 -8.79
N LEU A 178 -0.27 16.80 -8.46
CA LEU A 178 -1.37 16.26 -7.65
C LEU A 178 -1.47 16.93 -6.29
N LEU A 179 -0.34 17.15 -5.62
CA LEU A 179 -0.33 17.78 -4.29
C LEU A 179 -0.74 19.25 -4.35
N GLN A 180 -0.28 19.99 -5.36
CA GLN A 180 -0.70 21.39 -5.55
C GLN A 180 -2.18 21.48 -5.88
N PHE A 181 -2.69 20.54 -6.69
CA PHE A 181 -4.11 20.45 -6.97
C PHE A 181 -4.92 20.15 -5.70
N ASP A 182 -4.59 19.10 -4.95
CA ASP A 182 -5.28 18.75 -3.70
C ASP A 182 -5.26 19.90 -2.69
N THR A 183 -4.12 20.60 -2.58
CA THR A 183 -3.99 21.78 -1.71
C THR A 183 -4.91 22.92 -2.13
N SER A 184 -5.14 23.12 -3.43
CA SER A 184 -6.05 24.16 -3.92
C SER A 184 -7.53 23.92 -3.56
N LEU A 185 -7.88 22.71 -3.11
CA LEU A 185 -9.25 22.32 -2.75
C LEU A 185 -9.53 22.40 -1.25
N ARG A 186 -8.61 22.99 -0.47
CA ARG A 186 -8.60 23.00 0.99
C ARG A 186 -8.44 24.42 1.50
N ASP A 187 -9.10 24.70 2.62
CA ASP A 187 -8.98 25.99 3.31
C ASP A 187 -7.71 26.07 4.17
N GLU A 188 -7.27 24.92 4.70
CA GLU A 188 -6.10 24.78 5.56
C GLU A 188 -4.88 24.23 4.80
N VAL A 189 -3.71 24.32 5.44
CA VAL A 189 -2.47 23.73 4.90
C VAL A 189 -2.67 22.23 4.70
N ASN A 190 -2.61 21.81 3.44
CA ASN A 190 -2.69 20.39 3.09
C ASN A 190 -1.46 19.62 3.60
N HIS A 191 -1.69 18.39 4.01
CA HIS A 191 -0.61 17.45 4.31
C HIS A 191 -0.89 16.11 3.63
N VAL A 192 0.20 15.45 3.23
CA VAL A 192 0.14 14.10 2.69
C VAL A 192 0.41 13.14 3.81
N MET A 193 -0.43 12.11 3.94
CA MET A 193 -0.17 11.05 4.89
C MET A 193 1.03 10.21 4.41
N THR A 194 2.13 10.25 5.18
CA THR A 194 3.35 9.48 4.91
C THR A 194 3.64 8.50 6.06
N PRO A 195 2.92 7.37 6.16
CA PRO A 195 3.02 6.51 7.32
C PRO A 195 4.29 5.65 7.27
N GLN A 196 4.95 5.46 8.42
CA GLN A 196 6.00 4.45 8.56
C GLN A 196 5.36 3.05 8.42
N SER A 197 5.36 2.51 7.22
CA SER A 197 4.56 1.34 6.86
C SER A 197 5.17 0.56 5.71
N SER A 198 4.71 -0.68 5.52
CA SER A 198 4.99 -1.39 4.29
C SER A 198 4.14 -0.85 3.13
N ALA A 199 4.64 -1.00 1.90
CA ALA A 199 3.93 -0.49 0.72
C ALA A 199 2.50 -1.04 0.62
N CYS A 200 2.25 -2.29 1.00
CA CYS A 200 0.89 -2.85 0.98
C CYS A 200 -0.02 -2.26 2.08
N GLN A 201 0.51 -1.84 3.23
CA GLN A 201 -0.27 -1.11 4.23
C GLN A 201 -0.63 0.31 3.74
N SER A 202 0.32 0.98 3.09
CA SER A 202 0.12 2.36 2.60
C SER A 202 -1.00 2.50 1.56
N ILE A 203 -1.24 1.47 0.75
CA ILE A 203 -2.33 1.45 -0.26
C ILE A 203 -3.59 0.73 0.24
N GLY A 204 -3.59 0.25 1.48
CA GLY A 204 -4.67 -0.51 2.09
C GLY A 204 -5.15 0.18 3.36
N ILE A 205 -4.87 -0.38 4.54
CA ILE A 205 -5.38 0.11 5.82
C ILE A 205 -5.20 1.60 6.10
N TYR A 206 -4.12 2.25 5.64
CA TYR A 206 -3.97 3.69 5.84
C TYR A 206 -4.90 4.50 4.94
N VAL A 207 -5.25 3.98 3.76
CA VAL A 207 -6.28 4.58 2.91
C VAL A 207 -7.66 4.31 3.50
N PHE A 208 -7.87 3.16 4.16
CA PHE A 208 -9.13 2.87 4.85
C PHE A 208 -9.34 3.83 6.02
N ASP A 209 -8.29 4.09 6.81
CA ASP A 209 -8.30 5.08 7.89
C ASP A 209 -8.60 6.50 7.38
N GLU A 210 -7.99 6.91 6.25
CA GLU A 210 -8.33 8.19 5.61
C GLU A 210 -9.76 8.21 5.06
N ALA A 211 -10.31 7.08 4.60
CA ALA A 211 -11.66 7.01 4.05
C ALA A 211 -12.76 7.25 5.10
N GLU A 212 -12.46 7.02 6.39
CA GLU A 212 -13.38 7.25 7.51
C GLU A 212 -13.41 8.72 7.97
N LYS A 213 -12.47 9.55 7.49
CA LYS A 213 -12.36 10.96 7.85
C LYS A 213 -13.23 11.83 6.96
N GLU A 214 -13.78 12.89 7.52
CA GLU A 214 -14.49 13.92 6.75
C GLU A 214 -13.52 14.66 5.83
N ASP A 215 -12.38 15.07 6.38
CA ASP A 215 -11.25 15.66 5.66
C ASP A 215 -10.15 14.62 5.44
N SER A 216 -10.35 13.76 4.44
CA SER A 216 -9.40 12.72 4.06
C SER A 216 -8.23 13.27 3.26
N HIS A 217 -7.05 12.69 3.43
CA HIS A 217 -5.80 13.00 2.74
C HIS A 217 -5.35 11.84 1.87
N GLY A 218 -4.50 12.14 0.88
CA GLY A 218 -3.82 11.09 0.14
C GLY A 218 -2.68 10.45 0.92
N VAL A 219 -2.51 9.15 0.71
CA VAL A 219 -1.47 8.35 1.32
C VAL A 219 -0.34 8.12 0.31
N LEU A 220 0.85 8.64 0.65
CA LEU A 220 2.06 8.38 -0.12
C LEU A 220 2.69 7.07 0.34
N GLY A 221 2.88 6.17 -0.61
CA GLY A 221 3.39 4.83 -0.41
C GLY A 221 4.59 4.51 -1.29
N LEU A 222 4.98 3.24 -1.25
CA LEU A 222 6.20 2.74 -1.90
C LEU A 222 7.46 3.47 -1.41
N LEU A 223 7.49 3.82 -0.11
CA LEU A 223 8.66 4.42 0.53
C LEU A 223 9.58 3.36 1.16
N ASP A 224 9.02 2.21 1.56
CA ASP A 224 9.81 1.13 2.14
C ASP A 224 10.62 0.35 1.08
N LEU A 225 11.85 -0.01 1.44
CA LEU A 225 12.77 -0.67 0.52
C LEU A 225 12.35 -2.09 0.15
N ALA A 226 11.63 -2.78 1.05
CA ALA A 226 11.13 -4.14 0.79
C ALA A 226 10.04 -4.13 -0.29
N GLY A 227 9.07 -3.21 -0.20
CA GLY A 227 8.05 -2.94 -1.19
C GLY A 227 8.65 -2.51 -2.51
N ARG A 228 9.60 -1.55 -2.50
CA ARG A 228 10.33 -1.13 -3.71
C ARG A 228 11.03 -2.29 -4.40
N ARG A 229 11.75 -3.14 -3.65
CA ARG A 229 12.45 -4.31 -4.20
C ARG A 229 11.50 -5.30 -4.89
N ALA A 230 10.23 -5.35 -4.48
CA ALA A 230 9.22 -6.21 -5.08
C ALA A 230 8.61 -5.64 -6.38
N MET A 231 8.84 -4.36 -6.71
CA MET A 231 8.35 -3.71 -7.92
C MET A 231 9.33 -3.86 -9.10
N LYS A 232 8.82 -3.83 -10.32
CA LYS A 232 9.63 -3.80 -11.56
C LYS A 232 10.15 -2.38 -11.86
N GLU A 233 11.18 -2.27 -12.70
CA GLU A 233 11.53 -0.99 -13.31
C GLU A 233 10.44 -0.52 -14.28
N PRO A 234 10.26 0.81 -14.46
CA PRO A 234 10.91 1.91 -13.76
C PRO A 234 10.32 2.22 -12.37
N ILE A 235 9.24 1.54 -11.97
CA ILE A 235 8.47 1.88 -10.77
C ILE A 235 9.34 1.83 -9.50
N LYS A 236 10.15 0.78 -9.34
CA LYS A 236 10.98 0.61 -8.13
C LYS A 236 11.97 1.76 -7.89
N SER A 237 12.46 2.41 -8.95
CA SER A 237 13.53 3.40 -8.87
C SER A 237 13.02 4.84 -8.92
N GLN A 238 11.94 5.11 -9.64
CA GLN A 238 11.55 6.48 -10.00
C GLN A 238 10.12 6.86 -9.59
N TYR A 239 9.29 5.91 -9.17
CA TYR A 239 7.88 6.17 -8.89
C TYR A 239 7.53 5.93 -7.41
N PHE A 240 6.37 6.49 -7.05
CA PHE A 240 5.66 6.28 -5.79
C PHE A 240 4.26 5.76 -6.08
N THR A 241 3.62 5.19 -5.06
CA THR A 241 2.17 5.02 -5.07
C THR A 241 1.55 6.20 -4.34
N PHE A 242 0.54 6.83 -4.92
CA PHE A 242 -0.29 7.83 -4.24
C PHE A 242 -1.73 7.33 -4.25
N ALA A 243 -2.20 6.87 -3.09
CA ALA A 243 -3.51 6.26 -2.93
C ALA A 243 -4.45 7.22 -2.22
N ILE A 244 -5.67 7.38 -2.74
CA ILE A 244 -6.70 8.24 -2.14
C ILE A 244 -8.01 7.47 -1.98
N PRO A 245 -8.79 7.74 -0.91
CA PRO A 245 -10.15 7.24 -0.80
C PRO A 245 -10.99 7.63 -2.01
N TRP A 246 -11.92 6.77 -2.42
CA TRP A 246 -12.75 7.04 -3.60
C TRP A 246 -13.56 8.33 -3.48
N LYS A 247 -14.06 8.66 -2.28
CA LYS A 247 -14.76 9.92 -2.01
C LYS A 247 -13.89 11.14 -2.34
N LEU A 248 -12.60 11.12 -2.01
CA LEU A 248 -11.66 12.18 -2.35
C LEU A 248 -11.40 12.25 -3.87
N TYR A 249 -11.33 11.09 -4.53
CA TYR A 249 -11.21 11.05 -5.98
C TYR A 249 -12.42 11.67 -6.70
N LEU A 250 -13.64 11.48 -6.18
CA LEU A 250 -14.83 12.14 -6.72
C LEU A 250 -14.73 13.67 -6.56
N LYS A 251 -14.29 14.16 -5.38
CA LYS A 251 -14.02 15.60 -5.17
C LYS A 251 -12.99 16.13 -6.18
N TYR A 252 -11.96 15.36 -6.49
CA TYR A 252 -10.97 15.73 -7.52
C TYR A 252 -11.62 15.85 -8.90
N LEU A 253 -12.48 14.90 -9.30
CA LEU A 253 -13.17 14.95 -10.58
C LEU A 253 -14.08 16.18 -10.70
N ASP A 254 -14.77 16.55 -9.63
CA ASP A 254 -15.68 17.70 -9.60
C ASP A 254 -14.94 19.05 -9.73
N ASN A 255 -13.64 19.08 -9.40
CA ASN A 255 -12.85 20.32 -9.34
C ASN A 255 -11.65 20.32 -10.30
N MET A 256 -11.51 19.34 -11.19
CA MET A 256 -10.33 19.23 -12.07
C MET A 256 -10.30 20.29 -13.19
N GLU A 257 -11.47 20.79 -13.60
CA GLU A 257 -11.56 21.83 -14.63
C GLU A 257 -11.10 23.18 -14.08
N CYS A 258 -10.42 23.98 -14.90
CA CYS A 258 -9.83 25.27 -14.49
C CYS A 258 -8.93 25.19 -13.25
N SER A 259 -8.33 24.02 -12.99
CA SER A 259 -7.46 23.76 -11.84
C SER A 259 -5.97 23.76 -12.20
N TYR A 260 -5.10 23.48 -11.22
CA TYR A 260 -3.66 23.29 -11.44
C TYR A 260 -3.37 22.16 -12.46
N LEU A 261 -4.24 21.15 -12.55
CA LEU A 261 -4.15 20.06 -13.53
C LEU A 261 -4.38 20.51 -14.98
N ASP A 262 -5.10 21.62 -15.17
CA ASP A 262 -5.38 22.21 -16.48
C ASP A 262 -4.60 23.53 -16.70
N GLY A 263 -3.74 23.90 -15.75
CA GLY A 263 -3.03 25.17 -15.74
C GLY A 263 -1.93 25.28 -16.82
N PRO A 264 -1.61 26.51 -17.27
CA PRO A 264 -0.62 26.73 -18.33
C PRO A 264 0.81 26.32 -17.93
N VAL A 265 1.17 26.47 -16.65
CA VAL A 265 2.49 26.05 -16.13
C VAL A 265 2.65 24.54 -16.30
N TRP A 266 1.69 23.75 -15.82
CA TRP A 266 1.75 22.30 -15.96
C TRP A 266 1.76 21.85 -17.43
N LYS A 267 0.87 22.42 -18.26
CA LYS A 267 0.82 22.14 -19.70
C LYS A 267 2.16 22.39 -20.40
N SER A 268 2.95 23.36 -19.96
CA SER A 268 4.27 23.65 -20.52
C SER A 268 5.36 22.65 -20.11
N MET A 269 5.20 21.99 -18.96
CA MET A 269 6.13 21.00 -18.42
C MET A 269 5.83 19.57 -18.89
N ARG A 270 4.61 19.29 -19.33
CA ARG A 270 4.18 17.96 -19.81
C ARG A 270 4.58 17.64 -21.26
N LYS A 271 5.58 18.36 -21.80
CA LYS A 271 6.06 18.18 -23.18
C LYS A 271 7.01 17.00 -23.31
#